data_AF-A0A6J8FJF4-F1
#
_entry.id   AF-A0A6J8FJF4-F1
#
_cell.length_a   1.000
_cell.length_b   1.000
_cell.length_c   1.000
_cell.angle_alpha   90.00
_cell.angle_beta   90.00
_cell.angle_gamma   90.00
#
_symmetry.space_group_name_H-M   'P 1'
#
loop_
_entity.id
_entity.type
_entity.pdbx_description
1 polymer ?
#
loop_
_entity_poly.entity_id
_entity_poly.type
_entity_poly.pdbx_seq_one_letter_code
_entity_poly.pdbx_strand_id
1 'polypeptide(L)'
;MLDVCDALQVVTKKAVKYTQRNSSIPKSEAAVLAGVMLTEEVALKVLKRYGVTQMHTEVGATFDEEKEEKLFTVPSTPSLKEGSVAEIVKNGYDMNGSVLRRAQVGLSEDP
;
A
#
# COMPACT_ATOMS: atom_id res chain seq x y z
N MET A 1 0.50 5.38 14.94
CA MET A 1 0.72 6.39 13.88
C MET A 1 0.77 5.75 12.49
N LEU A 2 1.44 4.60 12.31
CA LEU A 2 1.45 3.90 11.02
C LEU A 2 0.04 3.50 10.54
N ASP A 3 -0.86 3.09 11.44
CA ASP A 3 -2.25 2.73 11.08
C ASP A 3 -3.04 3.90 10.49
N VAL A 4 -2.73 5.14 10.91
CA VAL A 4 -3.37 6.35 10.35
C VAL A 4 -2.88 6.58 8.92
N CYS A 5 -1.59 6.33 8.66
CA CYS A 5 -1.03 6.45 7.31
C CYS A 5 -1.61 5.38 6.38
N ASP A 6 -1.80 4.15 6.88
CA ASP A 6 -2.46 3.09 6.11
C ASP A 6 -3.91 3.45 5.79
N ALA A 7 -4.66 3.98 6.77
CA ALA A 7 -6.02 4.43 6.56
C ALA A 7 -6.08 5.53 5.47
N LEU A 8 -5.16 6.51 5.52
CA LEU A 8 -5.05 7.54 4.48
C LEU A 8 -4.73 6.92 3.11
N GLN A 9 -3.78 6.00 3.01
CA GLN A 9 -3.44 5.30 1.75
C GLN A 9 -4.64 4.54 1.16
N VAL A 10 -5.42 3.86 2.01
CA VAL A 10 -6.64 3.18 1.57
C VAL A 10 -7.66 4.18 1.03
N VAL A 11 -7.84 5.31 1.72
CA VAL A 11 -8.75 6.36 1.29
C VAL A 11 -8.28 6.99 -0.02
N THR A 12 -7.00 7.32 -0.19
CA THR A 12 -6.47 7.88 -1.43
C THR A 12 -6.63 6.91 -2.61
N LYS A 13 -6.33 5.62 -2.42
CA LYS A 13 -6.56 4.59 -3.46
C LYS A 13 -8.04 4.53 -3.87
N LYS A 14 -8.96 4.63 -2.91
CA LYS A 14 -10.41 4.67 -3.18
C LYS A 14 -10.84 5.98 -3.85
N ALA A 15 -10.27 7.11 -3.44
CA ALA A 15 -10.51 8.44 -4.02
C ALA A 15 -10.10 8.49 -5.50
N VAL A 16 -8.95 7.93 -5.85
CA VAL A 16 -8.49 7.82 -7.24
C VAL A 16 -9.45 6.95 -8.06
N LYS A 17 -9.84 5.78 -7.55
CA LYS A 17 -10.82 4.91 -8.22
C LYS A 17 -12.18 5.57 -8.37
N TYR A 18 -12.63 6.32 -7.37
CA TYR A 18 -13.87 7.10 -7.41
C TYR A 18 -13.81 8.17 -8.49
N THR A 19 -12.68 8.86 -8.61
CA THR A 19 -12.45 9.90 -9.63
C THR A 19 -12.43 9.32 -11.04
N GLN A 20 -11.81 8.15 -11.23
CA GLN A 20 -11.79 7.46 -12.52
C GLN A 20 -13.17 6.95 -12.95
N ARG A 21 -14.01 6.53 -12.00
CA ARG A 21 -15.35 6.00 -12.29
C ARG A 21 -16.38 7.09 -12.57
N ASN A 22 -16.18 8.32 -12.10
CA ASN A 22 -17.11 9.43 -12.26
C ASN A 22 -16.54 10.51 -13.18
N SER A 23 -17.11 10.67 -14.37
CA SER A 23 -16.67 11.67 -15.36
C SER A 23 -16.93 13.13 -14.95
N SER A 24 -17.78 13.37 -13.96
CA SER A 24 -18.11 14.70 -13.45
C SER A 24 -18.24 14.67 -11.93
N ILE A 25 -17.29 15.32 -11.25
CA ILE A 25 -17.26 15.43 -9.79
C ILE A 25 -17.55 16.88 -9.41
N PRO A 26 -18.47 17.14 -8.46
CA PRO A 26 -18.71 18.48 -7.95
C PRO A 26 -17.42 19.13 -7.44
N LYS A 27 -17.23 20.43 -7.68
CA LYS A 27 -16.01 21.15 -7.27
C LYS A 27 -15.70 21.04 -5.77
N SER A 28 -16.75 20.99 -4.94
CA SER A 28 -16.62 20.81 -3.48
C SER A 28 -16.00 19.46 -3.12
N GLU A 29 -16.45 18.38 -3.75
CA GLU A 29 -15.93 17.03 -3.52
C GLU A 29 -14.50 16.91 -4.05
N ALA A 30 -14.24 17.44 -5.24
CA ALA A 30 -12.88 17.45 -5.81
C ALA A 30 -11.88 18.18 -4.90
N ALA A 31 -12.27 19.29 -4.28
CA ALA A 31 -11.44 20.02 -3.33
C ALA A 31 -11.12 19.19 -2.07
N VAL A 32 -12.10 18.44 -1.55
CA VAL A 32 -11.90 17.53 -0.41
C VAL A 32 -10.96 16.38 -0.79
N LEU A 33 -11.17 15.74 -1.95
CA LEU A 33 -10.30 14.66 -2.42
C LEU A 33 -8.85 15.12 -2.58
N ALA A 34 -8.64 16.32 -3.15
CA ALA A 34 -7.32 16.93 -3.25
C ALA A 34 -6.70 17.20 -1.87
N GLY A 35 -7.48 17.70 -0.91
CA GLY A 35 -7.01 17.93 0.46
C GLY A 35 -6.54 16.65 1.15
N VAL A 36 -7.24 15.53 0.95
CA VAL A 36 -6.84 14.22 1.48
C VAL A 36 -5.52 13.75 0.87
N MET A 37 -5.36 13.86 -0.45
CA MET A 37 -4.12 13.49 -1.15
C MET A 37 -2.92 14.31 -0.67
N LEU A 38 -3.11 15.62 -0.49
CA LEU A 38 -2.07 16.51 0.04
C LEU A 38 -1.69 16.14 1.48
N THR A 39 -2.67 15.77 2.30
CA THR A 39 -2.44 15.37 3.69
C THR A 39 -1.63 14.09 3.79
N GLU A 40 -1.92 13.10 2.94
CA GLU A 40 -1.14 11.87 2.84
C GLU A 40 0.32 12.16 2.46
N GLU A 41 0.55 13.02 1.46
CA GLU A 41 1.89 13.40 1.03
C GLU A 41 2.69 14.06 2.17
N VAL A 42 2.04 14.96 2.92
CA VAL A 42 2.66 15.61 4.09
C VAL A 42 2.95 14.59 5.19
N ALA A 43 2.04 13.65 5.46
CA ALA A 43 2.26 12.61 6.46
C ALA A 43 3.48 11.74 6.12
N LEU A 44 3.62 11.30 4.86
CA LEU A 44 4.77 10.54 4.39
C LEU A 44 6.08 11.35 4.46
N LYS A 45 6.04 12.65 4.13
CA LYS A 45 7.19 13.54 4.27
C LYS A 45 7.64 13.67 5.73
N VAL A 46 6.70 13.76 6.67
CA VAL A 46 7.02 13.83 8.11
C VAL A 46 7.66 12.52 8.57
N LEU A 47 7.10 11.37 8.21
CA LEU A 47 7.69 10.06 8.53
C LEU A 47 9.13 9.94 8.02
N LYS A 48 9.37 10.35 6.77
CA LYS A 48 10.71 10.34 6.16
C LYS A 48 11.72 11.21 6.91
N ARG A 49 11.30 12.34 7.48
CA ARG A 49 12.18 13.20 8.31
C ARG A 49 12.66 12.50 9.58
N TYR A 50 11.88 11.58 10.13
CA TYR A 50 12.25 10.77 11.28
C TYR A 50 12.92 9.44 10.90
N GLY A 51 13.30 9.27 9.63
CA GLY A 51 13.98 8.06 9.14
C GLY A 51 13.05 6.89 8.86
N VAL A 52 11.72 7.09 8.89
CA VAL A 52 10.73 6.07 8.54
C VAL A 52 10.43 6.14 7.04
N THR A 53 10.75 5.07 6.32
CA THR A 53 10.51 4.95 4.88
C THR A 53 9.59 3.77 4.60
N GLN A 54 8.68 3.94 3.65
CA GLN A 54 7.84 2.85 3.19
C GLN A 54 8.68 1.86 2.38
N MET A 55 8.51 0.56 2.66
CA MET A 55 9.10 -0.51 1.87
C MET A 55 8.42 -0.59 0.51
N HIS A 56 9.20 -0.82 -0.53
CA HIS A 56 8.68 -1.00 -1.88
C HIS A 56 8.41 -2.49 -2.15
N THR A 57 7.22 -2.93 -1.76
CA THR A 57 6.69 -4.25 -2.16
C THR A 57 5.86 -4.07 -3.43
N GLU A 58 6.08 -4.93 -4.41
CA GLU A 58 5.34 -4.94 -5.68
C GLU A 58 4.54 -6.23 -5.85
N VAL A 59 3.36 -6.12 -6.43
CA VAL A 59 2.58 -7.28 -6.85
C VAL A 59 3.33 -7.98 -8.00
N GLY A 60 3.57 -9.28 -7.85
CA GLY A 60 4.34 -10.12 -8.76
C GLY A 60 5.82 -10.26 -8.39
N ALA A 61 6.30 -9.55 -7.37
CA ALA A 61 7.67 -9.72 -6.86
C ALA A 61 7.84 -11.05 -6.11
N THR A 62 9.09 -11.50 -5.98
CA THR A 62 9.45 -12.65 -5.15
C THR A 62 9.29 -12.32 -3.68
N PHE A 63 8.66 -13.22 -2.92
CA PHE A 63 8.45 -13.07 -1.48
C PHE A 63 9.76 -13.05 -0.69
N ASP A 64 9.89 -12.12 0.25
CA ASP A 64 11.04 -11.98 1.15
C ASP A 64 10.60 -12.14 2.63
N GLU A 65 10.95 -13.26 3.26
CA GLU A 65 10.60 -13.58 4.66
C GLU A 65 11.10 -12.56 5.69
N GLU A 66 12.16 -11.79 5.40
CA GLU A 66 12.68 -10.80 6.34
C GLU A 66 11.83 -9.53 6.33
N LYS A 67 11.32 -9.15 5.16
CA LYS A 67 10.60 -7.89 4.92
C LYS A 67 9.09 -8.06 4.83
N GLU A 68 8.61 -9.27 4.58
CA GLU A 68 7.22 -9.56 4.25
C GLU A 68 6.63 -10.64 5.17
N GLU A 69 5.34 -10.51 5.44
CA GLU A 69 4.55 -11.42 6.26
C GLU A 69 3.40 -11.97 5.42
N LYS A 70 3.40 -13.30 5.21
CA LYS A 70 2.35 -14.02 4.50
C LYS A 70 1.09 -14.09 5.38
N LEU A 71 0.00 -13.48 4.92
CA LEU A 71 -1.29 -13.56 5.60
C LEU A 71 -2.20 -14.66 5.06
N PHE A 72 -2.24 -14.82 3.73
CA PHE A 72 -3.08 -15.80 3.06
C PHE A 72 -2.48 -16.20 1.71
N THR A 73 -3.01 -17.28 1.15
CA THR A 73 -2.70 -17.74 -0.21
C THR A 73 -3.89 -17.48 -1.12
N VAL A 74 -3.59 -17.15 -2.37
CA VAL A 74 -4.57 -17.11 -3.46
C VAL A 74 -4.16 -18.09 -4.54
N PRO A 75 -5.11 -18.75 -5.21
CA PRO A 75 -4.81 -19.68 -6.28
C PRO A 75 -4.05 -18.98 -7.40
N SER A 76 -3.04 -19.66 -7.96
CA SER A 76 -2.22 -19.08 -9.00
C SER A 76 -3.04 -18.74 -10.24
N THR A 77 -2.89 -17.51 -10.70
CA THR A 77 -3.45 -17.05 -11.97
C THR A 77 -2.31 -17.02 -12.98
N PRO A 78 -2.53 -17.28 -14.30
CA PRO A 78 -1.43 -17.29 -15.30
C PRO A 78 -0.58 -16.01 -15.37
N SER A 79 -0.98 -14.93 -14.70
CA SER A 79 -0.25 -13.67 -14.59
C SER A 79 0.73 -13.60 -13.40
N LEU A 80 0.58 -14.47 -12.39
CA LEU A 80 1.37 -14.47 -11.15
C LEU A 80 2.12 -15.81 -11.02
N LYS A 81 3.41 -15.74 -10.69
CA LYS A 81 4.23 -16.94 -10.46
C LYS A 81 3.92 -17.52 -9.08
N GLU A 82 4.06 -18.83 -8.93
CA GLU A 82 4.03 -19.48 -7.62
C GLU A 82 5.08 -18.85 -6.68
N GLY A 83 4.69 -18.62 -5.43
CA GLY A 83 5.53 -17.97 -4.43
C GLY A 83 5.73 -16.47 -4.64
N SER A 84 5.01 -15.84 -5.58
CA SER A 84 5.05 -14.38 -5.77
C SER A 84 3.97 -13.66 -4.97
N VAL A 85 4.21 -12.38 -4.67
CA VAL A 85 3.25 -11.50 -4.00
C VAL A 85 2.04 -11.26 -4.91
N ALA A 86 0.87 -11.77 -4.53
CA ALA A 86 -0.36 -11.60 -5.29
C ALA A 86 -1.12 -10.32 -4.90
N GLU A 87 -1.14 -10.00 -3.61
CA GLU A 87 -1.81 -8.80 -3.11
C GLU A 87 -1.07 -8.22 -1.90
N ILE A 88 -1.04 -6.88 -1.81
CA ILE A 88 -0.48 -6.16 -0.67
C ILE A 88 -1.63 -5.64 0.17
N VAL A 89 -1.80 -6.20 1.37
CA VAL A 89 -2.84 -5.82 2.32
C VAL A 89 -2.41 -4.57 3.09
N LYS A 90 -1.18 -4.59 3.61
CA LYS A 90 -0.57 -3.45 4.29
C LYS A 90 0.88 -3.27 3.85
N ASN A 91 1.27 -2.02 3.68
CA ASN A 91 2.64 -1.68 3.29
C ASN A 91 3.60 -1.90 4.46
N GLY A 92 4.81 -2.36 4.14
CA GLY A 92 5.90 -2.43 5.10
C GLY A 92 6.54 -1.06 5.33
N TYR A 93 7.19 -0.89 6.47
CA TYR A 93 7.94 0.31 6.82
C TYR A 93 9.29 -0.08 7.42
N ASP A 94 10.33 0.61 6.98
CA ASP A 94 11.69 0.56 7.52
C ASP A 94 11.99 1.83 8.30
N MET A 95 12.82 1.69 9.34
CA MET A 95 13.41 2.82 10.06
C MET A 95 14.92 2.66 10.08
N ASN A 96 15.64 3.54 9.39
CA ASN A 96 17.11 3.56 9.37
C ASN A 96 17.76 2.18 9.07
N GLY A 97 17.15 1.39 8.16
CA GLY A 97 17.64 0.06 7.78
C GLY A 97 17.22 -1.09 8.72
N SER A 98 16.39 -0.81 9.73
CA SER A 98 15.73 -1.84 10.55
C SER A 98 14.25 -1.92 10.19
N VAL A 99 13.74 -3.15 10.03
CA VAL A 99 12.32 -3.40 9.75
C VAL A 99 11.48 -2.94 10.93
N LEU A 100 10.71 -1.86 10.74
CA LEU A 100 9.78 -1.36 11.74
C LEU A 100 8.47 -2.15 11.70
N ARG A 101 8.00 -2.46 10.49
CA ARG A 101 6.84 -3.29 10.24
C ARG A 101 6.99 -4.01 8.91
N ARG A 102 6.82 -5.33 8.90
CA ARG A 102 6.80 -6.13 7.67
C ARG A 102 5.61 -5.78 6.80
N ALA A 103 5.77 -5.87 5.49
CA ALA A 103 4.66 -5.75 4.55
C ALA A 103 3.76 -6.98 4.67
N GLN A 104 2.46 -6.78 4.81
CA GLN A 104 1.51 -7.88 4.90
C GLN A 104 0.97 -8.20 3.52
N VAL A 105 1.25 -9.42 3.04
CA VAL A 105 1.01 -9.83 1.66
C VAL A 105 0.23 -11.13 1.58
N GLY A 106 -0.57 -11.27 0.53
CA GLY A 106 -1.11 -12.53 0.05
C GLY A 106 -0.19 -13.12 -1.02
N LEU A 107 0.14 -14.40 -0.94
CA LEU A 107 0.98 -15.07 -1.92
C LEU A 107 0.16 -15.86 -2.93
N SER A 108 0.65 -15.93 -4.16
CA SER A 108 0.15 -16.86 -5.18
C SER A 108 0.73 -18.24 -4.91
N GLU A 109 -0.10 -19.23 -4.63
CA GLU A 109 0.33 -20.62 -4.42
C GLU A 109 -0.68 -21.55 -5.08
N ASP A 110 -0.20 -22.59 -5.78
CA ASP A 110 -1.09 -23.66 -6.23
C ASP A 110 -1.54 -24.51 -5.03
N PRO A 111 -2.84 -24.88 -4.97
CA PRO A 111 -3.41 -25.61 -3.85
C PRO A 111 -2.87 -27.05 -3.71
#